data_AF-A0A2N2SSC9-F1
#
_entry.id   AF-A0A2N2SSC9-F1
#
_cell.length_a   1.000
_cell.length_b   1.000
_cell.length_c   1.000
_cell.angle_alpha   90.00
_cell.angle_beta   90.00
_cell.angle_gamma   90.00
#
_symmetry.space_group_name_H-M   'P 1'
#
loop_
_entity.id
_entity.type
_entity.pdbx_description
1 polymer ?
#
loop_
_entity_poly.entity_id
_entity_poly.type
_entity_poly.pdbx_seq_one_letter_code
_entity_poly.pdbx_strand_id
1 'polypeptide(L)'
;MKIQRALLSVSDKTGLVDLARGLAALGVELLSTGGTAAALREAGLSVVDVSTFTGHPEILDGRVKTLHPKIHGGILRRRGHPADRDICERLGIEPIDLVCVNL
;
A
#
# COMPACT_ATOMS: atom_id res chain seq x y z
N MET A 1 1.94 18.55 -1.62
CA MET A 1 1.98 17.28 -2.39
C MET A 1 0.75 16.47 -2.01
N LYS A 2 0.03 15.90 -2.98
CA LYS A 2 -1.20 15.12 -2.74
C LYS A 2 -0.83 13.66 -2.50
N ILE A 3 -1.40 13.03 -1.47
CA ILE A 3 -1.30 11.58 -1.26
C ILE A 3 -2.08 10.90 -2.39
N GLN A 4 -1.45 10.01 -3.15
CA GLN A 4 -2.11 9.25 -4.21
C GLN A 4 -2.33 7.80 -3.80
N ARG A 5 -1.44 7.25 -2.98
CA ARG A 5 -1.49 5.84 -2.57
C ARG A 5 -1.14 5.63 -1.10
N ALA A 6 -1.91 4.79 -0.43
CA ALA A 6 -1.72 4.42 0.97
C ALA A 6 -1.55 2.91 1.12
N LEU A 7 -0.49 2.46 1.80
CA LEU A 7 -0.33 1.08 2.24
C LEU A 7 -0.85 0.94 3.67
N LEU A 8 -1.90 0.13 3.86
CA LEU A 8 -2.53 -0.15 5.15
C LEU A 8 -2.28 -1.62 5.53
N SER A 9 -1.59 -1.86 6.64
CA SER A 9 -1.34 -3.21 7.15
C SER A 9 -1.25 -3.19 8.68
N VAL A 10 -2.35 -3.48 9.35
CA VAL A 10 -2.50 -3.31 10.80
C VAL A 10 -2.98 -4.59 11.49
N SER A 11 -2.39 -4.89 12.64
CA SER A 11 -2.86 -5.89 13.59
C SER A 11 -4.09 -5.37 14.34
N ASP A 12 -3.97 -4.21 15.00
CA ASP A 12 -5.08 -3.49 15.63
C ASP A 12 -5.83 -2.65 14.58
N LYS A 13 -7.13 -2.93 14.42
CA LYS A 13 -8.01 -2.34 13.41
C LYS A 13 -8.82 -1.17 13.95
N THR A 14 -8.57 -0.73 15.19
CA THR A 14 -9.23 0.42 15.79
C THR A 14 -9.07 1.65 14.90
N GLY A 15 -10.20 2.23 14.47
CA GLY A 15 -10.23 3.42 13.59
C GLY A 15 -9.81 3.19 12.14
N LEU A 16 -9.44 1.96 11.73
CA LEU A 16 -8.96 1.66 10.38
C LEU A 16 -9.97 2.05 9.29
N VAL A 17 -11.24 1.69 9.49
CA VAL A 17 -12.29 1.91 8.48
C VAL A 17 -12.56 3.40 8.27
N ASP A 18 -12.60 4.18 9.34
CA ASP A 18 -12.86 5.63 9.25
C ASP A 18 -11.70 6.35 8.55
N LEU A 19 -10.46 5.98 8.90
CA LEU A 19 -9.27 6.46 8.18
C LEU A 19 -9.35 6.13 6.69
N ALA A 20 -9.63 4.86 6.35
CA ALA A 20 -9.65 4.40 4.97
C ALA A 20 -10.79 5.02 4.15
N ARG A 21 -11.96 5.27 4.75
CA ARG A 21 -13.05 6.03 4.11
C ARG A 21 -12.65 7.46 3.79
N GLY A 22 -11.98 8.14 4.72
CA GLY A 22 -11.45 9.49 4.48
C GLY A 22 -10.44 9.51 3.34
N LEU A 23 -9.51 8.55 3.30
CA LEU A 23 -8.54 8.40 2.21
C LEU A 23 -9.23 8.13 0.87
N ALA A 24 -10.18 7.19 0.83
CA ALA A 24 -10.93 6.87 -0.39
C ALA A 24 -11.75 8.06 -0.91
N ALA A 25 -12.38 8.84 -0.02
CA ALA A 25 -13.11 10.06 -0.38
C ALA A 25 -12.22 11.13 -1.03
N LEU A 26 -10.92 11.14 -0.71
CA LEU A 26 -9.92 12.02 -1.33
C LEU A 26 -9.36 11.46 -2.66
N GLY A 27 -9.81 10.27 -3.08
CA GLY A 27 -9.34 9.57 -4.27
C GLY A 27 -7.99 8.88 -4.08
N VAL A 28 -7.63 8.52 -2.83
CA VAL A 28 -6.40 7.77 -2.54
C VAL A 28 -6.63 6.29 -2.82
N GLU A 29 -5.72 5.67 -3.57
CA GLU A 29 -5.72 4.22 -3.78
C GLU A 29 -5.26 3.50 -2.49
N LEU A 30 -6.04 2.52 -2.06
CA LEU A 30 -5.77 1.73 -0.87
C LEU A 30 -5.07 0.42 -1.27
N LEU A 31 -3.81 0.27 -0.87
CA LEU A 31 -3.09 -1.00 -0.90
C LEU A 31 -3.23 -1.70 0.44
N SER A 32 -3.55 -3.00 0.45
CA SER A 32 -3.58 -3.78 1.68
C SER A 32 -3.36 -5.27 1.44
N THR A 33 -3.31 -6.05 2.52
CA THR A 33 -3.12 -7.51 2.49
C THR A 33 -3.78 -8.18 3.70
N GLY A 34 -4.05 -9.49 3.59
CA GLY A 34 -4.57 -10.33 4.65
C GLY A 34 -5.82 -9.77 5.34
N GLY A 35 -5.86 -9.87 6.68
CA GLY A 35 -7.00 -9.43 7.48
C GLY A 35 -7.30 -7.93 7.42
N THR A 36 -6.32 -7.08 7.05
CA THR A 36 -6.58 -5.64 6.85
C THR A 36 -7.40 -5.42 5.58
N ALA A 37 -6.99 -6.06 4.47
CA ALA A 37 -7.73 -5.97 3.21
C ALA A 37 -9.16 -6.51 3.34
N ALA A 38 -9.35 -7.60 4.06
CA ALA A 38 -10.67 -8.19 4.32
C ALA A 38 -11.59 -7.20 5.05
N ALA A 39 -11.13 -6.59 6.16
CA ALA A 39 -11.91 -5.65 6.95
C ALA A 39 -12.31 -4.39 6.14
N LEU A 40 -11.42 -3.90 5.29
CA LEU A 40 -11.70 -2.76 4.42
C LEU A 40 -12.75 -3.09 3.35
N ARG A 41 -12.67 -4.28 2.74
CA ARG A 41 -13.66 -4.73 1.75
C ARG A 41 -15.03 -4.96 2.36
N GLU A 42 -15.08 -5.54 3.56
CA GLU A 42 -16.33 -5.70 4.32
C GLU A 42 -17.00 -4.35 4.61
N ALA A 43 -16.22 -3.30 4.82
CA ALA A 43 -16.70 -1.94 4.97
C ALA A 43 -17.12 -1.24 3.65
N GLY A 44 -17.06 -1.95 2.52
CA GLY A 44 -17.44 -1.48 1.19
C GLY A 44 -16.36 -0.68 0.44
N LEU A 45 -15.10 -0.74 0.88
CA LEU A 45 -14.02 0.00 0.25
C LEU A 45 -13.34 -0.80 -0.86
N SER A 46 -12.96 -0.11 -1.94
CA SER A 46 -12.09 -0.69 -2.96
C SER A 46 -10.66 -0.76 -2.45
N VAL A 47 -10.05 -1.94 -2.58
CA VAL A 47 -8.72 -2.24 -2.07
C VAL A 47 -7.97 -3.08 -3.10
N VAL A 48 -6.77 -2.64 -3.45
CA VAL A 48 -5.83 -3.38 -4.28
C VAL A 48 -4.99 -4.28 -3.36
N ASP A 49 -4.96 -5.57 -3.67
CA ASP A 49 -4.11 -6.50 -2.93
C ASP A 49 -2.63 -6.24 -3.26
N VAL A 50 -1.79 -6.30 -2.23
CA VAL A 50 -0.32 -6.23 -2.40
C VAL A 50 0.20 -7.29 -3.37
N SER A 51 -0.39 -8.48 -3.40
CA SER A 51 0.00 -9.53 -4.36
C SER A 51 -0.31 -9.14 -5.81
N THR A 52 -1.47 -8.52 -6.07
CA THR A 52 -1.81 -7.96 -7.39
C THR A 52 -0.88 -6.82 -7.77
N PHE A 53 -0.62 -5.91 -6.85
CA PHE A 53 0.28 -4.75 -7.08
C PHE A 53 1.72 -5.19 -7.38
N THR A 54 2.21 -6.18 -6.65
CA THR A 54 3.58 -6.67 -6.82
C THR A 54 3.73 -7.63 -7.99
N GLY A 55 2.69 -8.43 -8.27
CA GLY A 55 2.75 -9.61 -9.14
C GLY A 55 3.38 -10.83 -8.45
N HIS A 56 3.59 -10.78 -7.13
CA HIS A 56 4.19 -11.86 -6.35
C HIS A 56 3.17 -12.45 -5.38
N PRO A 57 3.02 -13.78 -5.32
CA PRO A 57 2.10 -14.41 -4.38
C PRO A 57 2.57 -14.22 -2.93
N GLU A 58 1.64 -14.33 -2.01
CA GLU A 58 1.95 -14.48 -0.59
C GLU A 58 2.54 -15.87 -0.35
N ILE A 59 3.70 -15.95 0.29
CA ILE A 59 4.39 -17.21 0.59
C ILE A 59 4.77 -17.31 2.07
N LEU A 60 5.10 -18.54 2.49
CA LEU A 60 5.52 -18.86 3.86
C LEU A 60 4.48 -18.43 4.91
N ASP A 61 3.21 -18.76 4.67
CA ASP A 61 2.08 -18.46 5.58
C ASP A 61 2.00 -16.97 5.94
N GLY A 62 2.15 -16.13 4.92
CA GLY A 62 2.06 -14.68 5.05
C GLY A 62 3.26 -13.97 5.65
N ARG A 63 4.35 -14.69 5.92
CA ARG A 63 5.61 -14.10 6.36
C ARG A 63 6.27 -13.25 5.28
N VAL A 64 6.06 -13.61 4.00
CA VAL A 64 6.63 -12.90 2.86
C VAL A 64 5.51 -12.50 1.91
N LYS A 65 5.00 -11.29 2.12
CA LYS A 65 3.94 -10.67 1.31
C LYS A 65 4.26 -9.25 0.87
N THR A 66 4.96 -8.49 1.71
CA THR A 66 5.30 -7.07 1.46
C THR A 66 6.78 -6.84 1.19
N LEU A 67 7.64 -7.85 1.41
CA LEU A 67 9.09 -7.81 1.15
C LEU A 67 9.39 -7.84 -0.36
N HIS A 68 8.98 -6.81 -1.07
CA HIS A 68 9.07 -6.71 -2.52
C HIS A 68 9.60 -5.33 -2.96
N PRO A 69 10.45 -5.24 -4.01
CA PRO A 69 10.98 -3.96 -4.49
C PRO A 69 9.92 -2.93 -4.89
N LYS A 70 8.79 -3.36 -5.46
CA LYS A 70 7.67 -2.43 -5.76
C LYS A 70 7.06 -1.78 -4.52
N ILE A 71 7.06 -2.46 -3.38
CA ILE A 71 6.57 -1.88 -2.11
C ILE A 71 7.65 -0.98 -1.51
N HIS A 72 8.84 -1.53 -1.25
CA HIS A 72 9.90 -0.78 -0.57
C HIS A 72 10.46 0.36 -1.42
N GLY A 73 10.58 0.20 -2.73
CA GLY A 73 10.97 1.27 -3.64
C GLY A 73 9.93 2.39 -3.69
N GLY A 74 8.64 2.04 -3.65
CA GLY A 74 7.55 3.02 -3.58
C GLY A 74 7.57 3.86 -2.31
N ILE A 75 7.99 3.27 -1.19
CA ILE A 75 8.13 3.93 0.12
C ILE A 75 9.44 4.74 0.21
N LEU A 76 10.56 4.16 -0.24
CA LEU A 76 11.91 4.69 0.00
C LEU A 76 12.38 5.70 -1.05
N ARG A 77 11.73 5.80 -2.20
CA ARG A 77 12.10 6.78 -3.22
C ARG A 77 12.09 8.21 -2.66
N ARG A 78 13.13 8.98 -2.94
CA ARG A 78 13.20 10.37 -2.50
C ARG A 78 12.33 11.23 -3.39
N ARG A 79 11.40 11.96 -2.77
CA ARG A 79 10.50 12.87 -3.47
C ARG A 79 11.30 14.00 -4.12
N GLY A 80 11.07 14.24 -5.41
CA GLY A 80 11.76 15.28 -6.16
C GLY A 80 13.18 14.92 -6.64
N HIS A 81 13.70 13.73 -6.33
CA HIS A 81 15.03 13.31 -6.79
C HIS A 81 14.95 12.68 -8.20
N PRO A 82 15.50 13.30 -9.26
CA PRO A 82 15.29 12.84 -10.63
C PRO A 82 15.76 11.41 -10.89
N ALA A 83 16.95 11.04 -10.41
CA ALA A 83 17.46 9.69 -10.62
C ALA A 83 16.61 8.59 -9.96
N ASP A 84 15.95 8.89 -8.82
CA ASP A 84 15.06 7.93 -8.16
C ASP A 84 13.78 7.74 -8.98
N ARG A 85 13.25 8.84 -9.55
CA ARG A 85 12.08 8.82 -10.44
C ARG A 85 12.38 7.99 -11.70
N ASP A 86 13.52 8.21 -12.35
CA ASP A 86 13.89 7.49 -13.57
C ASP A 86 14.03 5.98 -13.33
N ILE A 87 14.63 5.59 -12.19
CA ILE A 87 14.72 4.19 -11.77
C ILE A 87 13.32 3.61 -11.51
N CYS A 88 12.47 4.34 -10.78
CA CYS A 88 11.13 3.89 -10.47
C CYS A 88 10.27 3.69 -11.73
N GLU A 89 10.29 4.64 -12.66
CA GLU A 89 9.58 4.56 -13.93
C GLU A 89 10.05 3.36 -14.76
N ARG A 90 11.37 3.16 -14.89
CA ARG A 90 11.95 2.03 -15.64
C ARG A 90 11.59 0.66 -15.05
N LEU A 91 11.47 0.58 -13.72
CA LEU A 91 11.19 -0.68 -13.02
C LEU A 91 9.70 -0.88 -12.68
N GLY A 92 8.83 0.04 -13.10
CA GLY A 92 7.41 0.00 -12.77
C GLY A 92 7.13 0.04 -11.26
N ILE A 93 7.91 0.87 -10.54
CA ILE A 93 7.74 1.12 -9.10
C ILE A 93 6.90 2.38 -8.94
N GLU A 94 5.69 2.21 -8.46
CA GLU A 94 4.80 3.33 -8.19
C GLU A 94 5.00 3.90 -6.78
N PRO A 95 4.80 5.21 -6.57
CA PRO A 95 4.93 5.83 -5.26
C PRO A 95 3.91 5.27 -4.25
N ILE A 96 4.35 5.13 -3.00
CA ILE A 96 3.49 4.91 -1.83
C ILE A 96 3.69 6.12 -0.91
N ASP A 97 2.67 6.96 -0.79
CA ASP A 97 2.80 8.27 -0.15
C ASP A 97 2.48 8.26 1.35
N LEU A 98 1.68 7.27 1.77
CA LEU A 98 1.27 7.04 3.15
C LEU A 98 1.43 5.57 3.51
N VAL A 99 1.94 5.31 4.70
CA VAL A 99 2.06 3.97 5.28
C VAL A 99 1.41 3.98 6.65
N CYS A 100 0.42 3.12 6.87
CA CYS A 100 -0.23 2.93 8.16
C CYS A 100 -0.03 1.48 8.60
N VAL A 101 0.83 1.30 9.61
CA VAL A 101 1.23 -0.02 10.12
C VAL A 101 1.26 0.03 11.64
N ASN A 102 0.77 -1.03 12.27
CA ASN A 102 0.99 -1.35 13.68
C ASN A 102 1.29 -2.86 13.80
N LEU A 103 2.01 -3.23 14.87
CA LEU A 103 2.54 -4.57 15.10
C LEU A 103 1.68 -5.33 16.11
#